data_AF-A0A1F2QJE0-F1
#
_entry.id   AF-A0A1F2QJE0-F1
#
_cell.length_a   1.000
_cell.length_b   1.000
_cell.length_c   1.000
_cell.angle_alpha   90.00
_cell.angle_beta   90.00
_cell.angle_gamma   90.00
#
_symmetry.space_group_name_H-M   'P 1'
#
loop_
_entity.id
_entity.type
_entity.pdbx_description
1 polymer ?
#
loop_
_entity_poly.entity_id
_entity_poly.type
_entity_poly.pdbx_seq_one_letter_code
_entity_poly.pdbx_strand_id
1 'polypeptide(L)'
;MIELGLAYMDFARDNPMDLRCILLATSKDLPPSSGRSLGLGAAQLIGETFREGVEKGVFSAVSGLTAAEMAYGAWALVHGLVSIDGIDLTEVADEVSAAPRRVLEGYVRLLTAPRGA
;
A
#
# COMPACT_ATOMS: atom_id res chain seq x y z
N MET A 1 7.72 -0.68 5.84
CA MET A 1 6.90 -0.23 4.69
C MET A 1 7.38 -0.83 3.39
N ILE A 2 8.62 -0.59 2.92
CA ILE A 2 9.08 -1.11 1.61
C ILE A 2 8.87 -2.63 1.51
N GLU A 3 9.42 -3.40 2.44
CA GLU A 3 9.29 -4.86 2.44
C GLU A 3 7.84 -5.34 2.65
N LEU A 4 7.01 -4.56 3.37
CA LEU A 4 5.58 -4.84 3.50
C LEU A 4 4.86 -4.67 2.15
N GLY A 5 5.21 -3.64 1.38
CA GLY A 5 4.68 -3.43 0.05
C GLY A 5 5.09 -4.52 -0.93
N LEU A 6 6.36 -4.92 -0.92
CA LEU A 6 6.86 -6.01 -1.76
C LEU A 6 6.23 -7.35 -1.39
N ALA A 7 6.07 -7.66 -0.10
CA ALA A 7 5.38 -8.86 0.34
C ALA A 7 3.91 -8.92 -0.13
N TYR A 8 3.22 -7.78 -0.18
CA TYR A 8 1.87 -7.72 -0.76
C TYR A 8 1.87 -7.95 -2.27
N MET A 9 2.89 -7.47 -2.99
CA MET A 9 3.06 -7.77 -4.41
C MET A 9 3.34 -9.25 -4.66
N ASP A 10 4.15 -9.89 -3.82
CA ASP A 10 4.39 -11.33 -3.89
C ASP A 10 3.11 -12.12 -3.61
N PHE A 11 2.35 -11.75 -2.57
CA PHE A 11 1.02 -12.32 -2.30
C PHE A 11 0.11 -12.23 -3.53
N ALA A 12 0.04 -11.06 -4.16
CA ALA A 12 -0.79 -10.83 -5.35
C ALA A 12 -0.39 -11.71 -6.53
N ARG A 13 0.92 -11.89 -6.76
CA ARG A 13 1.45 -12.75 -7.82
C ARG A 13 1.14 -14.23 -7.56
N ASP A 14 1.26 -14.64 -6.30
CA ASP A 14 1.04 -16.03 -5.89
C ASP A 14 -0.45 -16.38 -5.77
N ASN A 15 -1.33 -15.36 -5.60
CA ASN A 15 -2.76 -15.54 -5.33
C ASN A 15 -3.63 -14.64 -6.26
N PRO A 16 -3.57 -14.81 -7.60
CA PRO A 16 -4.24 -13.91 -8.54
C PRO A 16 -5.77 -13.93 -8.45
N MET A 17 -6.36 -15.05 -8.01
CA MET A 17 -7.81 -15.15 -7.80
C MET A 17 -8.27 -14.38 -6.56
N ASP A 18 -7.50 -14.42 -5.47
CA ASP A 18 -7.80 -13.66 -4.27
C ASP A 18 -7.63 -12.17 -4.51
N LEU A 19 -6.59 -11.78 -5.25
CA LEU A 19 -6.42 -10.40 -5.70
C LEU A 19 -7.61 -9.93 -6.55
N ARG A 20 -8.05 -10.75 -7.51
CA ARG A 20 -9.22 -10.42 -8.33
C ARG A 20 -10.47 -10.23 -7.48
N CYS A 21 -10.66 -11.03 -6.42
CA CYS A 21 -11.74 -10.82 -5.46
C CYS A 21 -11.62 -9.49 -4.72
N ILE A 22 -10.41 -9.09 -4.28
CA ILE A 22 -10.17 -7.80 -3.63
C ILE A 22 -10.47 -6.63 -4.59
N LEU A 23 -10.06 -6.73 -5.86
CA LEU A 23 -10.29 -5.69 -6.89
C LEU A 23 -11.77 -5.56 -7.27
N LEU A 24 -12.47 -6.69 -7.36
CA LEU A 24 -13.89 -6.73 -7.75
C LEU A 24 -14.85 -6.56 -6.57
N ALA A 25 -14.35 -6.56 -5.33
CA ALA A 25 -15.11 -6.27 -4.13
C ALA A 25 -15.53 -4.79 -4.12
N THR A 26 -16.49 -4.46 -4.97
CA THR A 26 -17.29 -3.24 -4.81
C THR A 26 -18.05 -3.36 -3.50
N SER A 27 -18.21 -2.23 -2.81
CA SER A 27 -18.74 -2.04 -1.45
C SER A 27 -20.15 -2.59 -1.14
N LYS A 28 -20.67 -3.54 -1.93
CA LYS A 28 -21.91 -4.24 -1.65
C LYS A 28 -21.73 -5.11 -0.42
N ASP A 29 -22.70 -5.05 0.47
CA ASP A 29 -22.76 -5.77 1.73
C ASP A 29 -22.25 -7.21 1.58
N LEU A 30 -21.02 -7.43 2.05
CA LEU A 30 -20.50 -8.78 2.20
C LEU A 30 -21.45 -9.55 3.13
N PRO A 31 -21.84 -10.79 2.79
CA PRO A 31 -22.63 -11.64 3.68
C PRO A 31 -22.07 -11.60 5.12
N PRO A 32 -22.91 -11.65 6.17
CA PRO A 32 -22.42 -11.63 7.56
C PRO A 32 -21.38 -12.72 7.88
N SER A 33 -21.39 -13.82 7.13
CA SER A 33 -20.44 -14.93 7.19
C SER A 33 -19.07 -14.65 6.54
N SER A 34 -18.90 -13.53 5.84
CA SER A 34 -17.70 -13.23 5.04
C SER A 34 -16.46 -12.89 5.85
N GLY A 35 -16.51 -12.96 7.18
CA GLY A 35 -15.34 -12.82 8.04
C GLY A 35 -14.57 -11.51 7.86
N ARG A 36 -15.14 -10.38 8.31
CA ARG A 36 -14.47 -9.07 8.28
C ARG A 36 -13.15 -9.02 9.07
N SER A 37 -12.89 -10.02 9.92
CA SER A 37 -11.72 -10.10 10.80
C SER A 37 -10.39 -10.08 10.05
N LEU A 38 -10.31 -10.73 8.88
CA LEU A 38 -9.08 -10.77 8.09
C LEU A 38 -8.74 -9.38 7.50
N GLY A 39 -9.72 -8.71 6.91
CA GLY A 39 -9.55 -7.34 6.40
C GLY A 39 -9.21 -6.33 7.50
N LEU A 40 -9.83 -6.49 8.68
CA LEU A 40 -9.50 -5.69 9.86
C LEU A 40 -8.07 -5.93 10.35
N GLY A 41 -7.59 -7.18 10.37
CA GLY A 41 -6.22 -7.50 10.77
C GLY A 41 -5.17 -6.89 9.84
N ALA A 42 -5.40 -6.93 8.53
CA ALA A 42 -4.53 -6.29 7.55
C ALA A 42 -4.50 -4.76 7.73
N ALA A 43 -5.68 -4.14 7.89
CA ALA A 43 -5.79 -2.70 8.14
C ALA A 43 -5.10 -2.28 9.44
N GLN A 44 -5.24 -3.09 10.50
CA GLN A 44 -4.55 -2.89 11.78
C GLN A 44 -3.05 -2.92 11.56
N LEU A 45 -2.48 -4.00 11.00
CA LEU A 45 -1.03 -4.17 10.82
C LEU A 45 -0.37 -2.99 10.09
N ILE A 46 -1.02 -2.46 9.05
CA ILE A 46 -0.54 -1.27 8.33
C ILE A 46 -0.64 -0.04 9.24
N GLY A 47 -1.78 0.18 9.90
CA GLY A 47 -1.97 1.27 10.85
C GLY A 47 -0.95 1.28 12.00
N GLU A 48 -0.63 0.12 12.57
CA GLU A 48 0.36 -0.01 13.64
C GLU A 48 1.76 0.35 13.17
N THR A 49 2.13 -0.09 11.96
CA THR A 49 3.43 0.25 11.35
C THR A 49 3.65 1.77 11.28
N PHE A 50 2.64 2.53 10.87
CA PHE A 50 2.74 3.99 10.77
C PHE A 50 2.63 4.69 12.12
N ARG A 51 1.76 4.21 13.01
CA ARG A 51 1.65 4.73 14.38
C ARG A 51 2.99 4.64 15.11
N GLU A 52 3.59 3.44 15.13
CA GLU A 52 4.90 3.24 15.75
C GLU A 52 6.00 4.07 15.09
N GLY A 53 5.99 4.19 13.76
CA GLY A 53 6.97 4.98 13.04
C GLY A 53 6.89 6.48 13.36
N VAL A 54 5.69 7.01 13.59
CA VAL A 54 5.51 8.40 14.07
C VAL A 54 5.95 8.53 15.53
N GLU A 55 5.57 7.60 16.41
CA GLU A 55 6.00 7.59 17.83
C GLU A 55 7.53 7.54 17.97
N LYS A 56 8.20 6.80 17.09
CA LYS A 56 9.67 6.66 17.04
C LYS A 56 10.36 7.81 16.29
N GLY A 57 9.62 8.76 15.73
CA GLY A 57 10.16 9.88 14.95
C GLY A 57 10.76 9.48 13.60
N VAL A 58 10.47 8.28 13.11
CA VAL A 58 10.89 7.80 11.77
C VAL A 58 10.03 8.46 10.68
N PHE A 59 8.72 8.49 10.87
CA PHE A 59 7.79 9.18 9.97
C PHE A 59 7.46 10.56 10.48
N SER A 60 7.47 11.51 9.57
CA SER A 60 7.33 12.92 9.88
C SER A 60 5.87 13.34 9.77
N ALA A 61 5.24 13.71 10.90
CA ALA A 61 3.92 14.36 10.92
C ALA A 61 3.88 15.69 10.14
N VAL A 62 5.06 16.18 9.75
CA VAL A 62 5.31 17.34 8.90
C VAL A 62 4.62 17.26 7.54
N SER A 63 4.38 16.05 7.01
CA SER A 63 3.64 15.83 5.76
C SER A 63 2.19 16.35 5.81
N GLY A 64 1.70 16.74 6.99
CA GLY A 64 0.32 17.15 7.20
C GLY A 64 -0.65 15.96 7.29
N LEU A 65 -0.14 14.73 7.19
CA LEU A 65 -0.90 13.50 7.32
C LEU A 65 -0.77 12.95 8.75
N THR A 66 -1.86 12.43 9.26
CA THR A 66 -1.89 11.54 10.42
C THR A 66 -1.31 10.17 10.08
N ALA A 67 -0.91 9.40 11.08
CA ALA A 67 -0.43 8.01 10.88
C ALA A 67 -1.49 7.14 10.15
N ALA A 68 -2.77 7.37 10.41
CA ALA A 68 -3.87 6.66 9.74
C ALA A 68 -3.98 7.04 8.25
N GLU A 69 -3.81 8.32 7.92
CA GLU A 69 -3.81 8.78 6.52
C GLU A 69 -2.57 8.29 5.76
N MET A 70 -1.40 8.23 6.41
CA MET A 70 -0.20 7.60 5.83
C MET A 70 -0.43 6.10 5.58
N ALA A 71 -1.05 5.39 6.53
CA ALA A 71 -1.41 3.98 6.37
C ALA A 71 -2.35 3.76 5.18
N TYR A 72 -3.37 4.60 5.05
CA TYR A 72 -4.30 4.55 3.92
C TYR A 72 -3.59 4.85 2.59
N GLY A 73 -2.73 5.87 2.55
CA GLY A 73 -1.95 6.22 1.36
C GLY A 73 -1.00 5.10 0.94
N ALA A 74 -0.37 4.42 1.90
CA ALA A 74 0.48 3.27 1.64
C ALA A 74 -0.31 2.09 1.06
N TRP A 75 -1.50 1.81 1.58
CA TRP A 75 -2.40 0.81 1.01
C TRP A 75 -2.77 1.15 -0.43
N ALA A 76 -3.19 2.39 -0.69
CA ALA A 76 -3.56 2.85 -2.03
C ALA A 76 -2.39 2.71 -3.03
N LEU A 77 -1.17 3.09 -2.62
CA LEU A 77 0.02 2.98 -3.46
C LEU A 77 0.33 1.52 -3.80
N VAL A 78 0.43 0.65 -2.79
CA VAL A 78 0.81 -0.76 -2.98
C VAL A 78 -0.25 -1.49 -3.79
N HIS A 79 -1.53 -1.22 -3.53
CA HIS A 79 -2.62 -1.80 -4.29
C HIS A 79 -2.61 -1.34 -5.76
N GLY A 80 -2.30 -0.07 -6.02
CA GLY A 80 -2.08 0.44 -7.38
C GLY A 80 -0.90 -0.22 -8.09
N LEU A 81 0.23 -0.41 -7.40
CA LEU A 81 1.40 -1.12 -7.94
C LEU A 81 1.03 -2.54 -8.36
N VAL A 82 0.34 -3.29 -7.50
CA VAL A 82 -0.15 -4.64 -7.81
C VAL A 82 -1.09 -4.65 -9.02
N SER A 83 -1.99 -3.68 -9.09
CA SER A 83 -2.98 -3.62 -10.18
C SER A 83 -2.33 -3.40 -11.55
N ILE A 84 -1.20 -2.68 -11.58
CA ILE A 84 -0.46 -2.34 -12.80
C ILE A 84 0.62 -3.38 -13.12
N ASP A 85 1.18 -4.08 -12.12
CA ASP A 85 2.21 -5.13 -12.32
C ASP A 85 1.73 -6.30 -13.21
N GLY A 86 0.41 -6.50 -13.28
CA GLY A 86 -0.21 -7.48 -14.18
C GLY A 86 -0.37 -7.04 -15.64
N ILE A 87 0.05 -5.81 -15.99
CA ILE A 87 -0.09 -5.22 -17.33
C ILE A 87 1.28 -5.21 -18.02
N ASP A 88 1.32 -5.57 -19.31
CA ASP A 88 2.51 -5.31 -20.13
C ASP A 88 2.64 -3.81 -20.39
N LEU A 89 3.64 -3.19 -19.76
CA LEU A 89 3.90 -1.75 -19.84
C LEU A 89 4.84 -1.36 -20.99
N THR A 90 5.23 -2.30 -21.86
CA THR A 90 6.23 -2.04 -22.91
C THR A 90 5.87 -0.83 -23.77
N GLU A 91 4.60 -0.64 -24.10
CA GLU A 91 4.12 0.47 -24.94
C GLU A 91 4.14 1.83 -24.24
N VAL A 92 4.16 1.86 -22.90
CA VAL A 92 4.07 3.08 -22.07
C VAL A 92 5.28 3.24 -21.14
N ALA A 93 6.41 2.62 -21.49
CA ALA A 93 7.58 2.56 -20.62
C ALA A 93 8.20 3.95 -20.33
N ASP A 94 7.99 4.93 -21.21
CA ASP A 94 8.42 6.32 -21.01
C ASP A 94 7.48 7.12 -20.08
N GLU A 95 6.26 6.62 -19.85
CA GLU A 95 5.22 7.26 -19.03
C GLU A 95 5.08 6.61 -17.64
N VAL A 96 5.23 5.28 -17.57
CA VAL A 96 5.01 4.48 -16.36
C VAL A 96 6.20 3.58 -16.07
N SER A 97 6.85 3.82 -14.93
CA SER A 97 8.01 3.04 -14.50
C SER A 97 7.63 1.66 -13.97
N ALA A 98 8.11 0.59 -14.61
CA ALA A 98 8.06 -0.79 -14.12
C ALA A 98 9.11 -1.08 -13.01
N ALA A 99 9.18 -0.24 -11.98
CA ALA A 99 10.17 -0.36 -10.89
C ALA A 99 9.52 -0.19 -9.50
N PRO A 100 8.71 -1.16 -9.04
CA PRO A 100 7.90 -1.02 -7.83
C PRO A 100 8.70 -0.66 -6.57
N ARG A 101 9.87 -1.31 -6.37
CA ARG A 101 10.76 -1.01 -5.24
C ARG A 101 11.19 0.46 -5.21
N ARG A 102 11.57 1.01 -6.36
CA ARG A 102 12.02 2.41 -6.48
C ARG A 102 10.89 3.39 -6.15
N VAL A 103 9.67 3.07 -6.55
CA VAL A 103 8.46 3.86 -6.22
C VAL A 103 8.19 3.83 -4.72
N LEU A 104 8.23 2.64 -4.09
CA LEU A 104 8.05 2.48 -2.65
C LEU A 104 9.12 3.24 -1.84
N GLU A 105 10.39 3.14 -2.24
CA GLU A 105 11.48 3.91 -1.64
C GLU A 105 11.26 5.42 -1.78
N GLY A 106 10.80 5.88 -2.94
CA GLY A 106 10.44 7.28 -3.18
C GLY A 106 9.33 7.77 -2.24
N TYR A 107 8.27 6.98 -2.11
CA TYR A 107 7.17 7.29 -1.21
C TYR A 107 7.62 7.34 0.26
N VAL A 108 8.41 6.37 0.72
CA VAL A 108 8.95 6.40 2.09
C VAL A 108 9.82 7.63 2.31
N ARG A 109 10.69 8.00 1.35
CA ARG A 109 11.51 9.20 1.46
C ARG A 109 10.67 10.47 1.68
N LEU A 110 9.52 10.58 1.00
CA LEU A 110 8.59 11.71 1.20
C LEU A 110 8.02 11.73 2.62
N LEU A 111 7.72 10.57 3.20
CA LEU A 111 7.18 10.46 4.56
C LEU A 111 8.23 10.65 5.65
N THR A 112 9.51 10.45 5.35
CA THR A 112 10.63 10.63 6.28
C THR A 112 11.33 11.98 6.15
N ALA A 113 10.97 12.80 5.16
CA ALA A 113 11.64 14.07 4.90
C ALA A 113 11.35 15.13 5.99
N PRO A 114 12.36 15.93 6.42
CA PRO A 114 12.14 17.11 7.25
C PRO A 114 11.38 18.21 6.49
N ARG A 115 10.76 19.15 7.21
CA ARG A 115 10.02 20.28 6.61
C ARG A 115 11.00 21.23 5.93
N GLY A 116 10.88 21.41 4.61
CA GLY A 116 11.63 22.40 3.84
C GLY A 116 13.02 21.92 3.41
N ALA A 117 13.08 21.39 2.19
CA ALA A 117 14.22 21.56 1.30
C ALA A 117 13.78 22.51 0.18
#